data_AF-A0A1Y1NBW8-F1
#
_entry.id   AF-A0A1Y1NBW8-F1
#
_cell.length_a   1.000
_cell.length_b   1.000
_cell.length_c   1.000
_cell.angle_alpha   90.00
_cell.angle_beta   90.00
_cell.angle_gamma   90.00
#
_symmetry.space_group_name_H-M   'P 1'
#
loop_
_entity.id
_entity.type
_entity.pdbx_description
1 polymer ?
#
loop_
_entity_poly.entity_id
_entity_poly.type
_entity_poly.pdbx_seq_one_letter_code
_entity_poly.pdbx_strand_id
1 'polypeptide(L)'
;MLPLRVFCRRFSTKRALDASIKDPKLIESPLTDTFGRHHTYLRISLTERCNLRCLYCMPADGVKLNPNDKILTTEEVIRISRLFVNEGVTKIRLTGGEPTVRKDLTDIVAALRKIDNLQTIAMTTNGIVLTRQLVDLQRAGLDMINISLDTLKKEKFEYITRRKGWERVMMGIDLALQLGYNPVKVNCVVTRGFNDDEVCDFVKLTEEKNVDVRFIEYMPFGGNKWEMQKMVPYQEMVKMIQQRWPDFHSLMNGPNDTSKAWKIPGAIGQVGFITSMSEHFCGSCNRLRITADGNLKVCLFGNTEVSLRDAIRSGCSEEDLTALIGAAVGRKKKQHAGVNSSFKSTHLRSLHYNPGSLSHLYGNIAMHSLRFYSSEISKQQQLTHVDEQGKASMVDVTNKDITIRHASAKAVVKVDHRITKLIKENGLKKGDVLTVAQIAGILGAKKTSDIIPLCHNIPLTKIRVSVRLD
;
A
#
# COMPACT_ATOMS: atom_id res chain seq x y z
N MET A 1 -44.69 -29.25 15.05
CA MET A 1 -44.24 -29.26 16.45
C MET A 1 -42.86 -29.92 16.52
N LEU A 2 -41.92 -29.21 17.15
CA LEU A 2 -40.59 -29.63 17.66
C LEU A 2 -39.52 -30.16 16.67
N PRO A 3 -38.23 -29.91 16.96
CA PRO A 3 -37.25 -29.46 15.96
C PRO A 3 -36.08 -30.43 15.81
N LEU A 4 -35.57 -30.59 14.59
CA LEU A 4 -34.27 -31.22 14.40
C LEU A 4 -33.16 -30.17 14.57
N ARG A 5 -32.49 -30.24 15.73
CA ARG A 5 -31.26 -29.52 16.04
C ARG A 5 -30.13 -30.05 15.16
N VAL A 6 -29.50 -29.17 14.38
CA VAL A 6 -28.16 -29.42 13.83
C VAL A 6 -27.18 -28.55 14.61
N PHE A 7 -26.37 -29.22 15.42
CA PHE A 7 -25.22 -28.63 16.10
C PHE A 7 -24.16 -28.23 15.07
N CYS A 8 -23.98 -26.94 14.84
CA CYS A 8 -22.74 -26.45 14.23
C CYS A 8 -21.68 -26.34 15.34
N ARG A 9 -20.85 -27.38 15.51
CA ARG A 9 -19.60 -27.23 16.27
C ARG A 9 -18.73 -26.22 15.55
N ARG A 10 -18.64 -25.00 16.09
CA ARG A 10 -17.56 -24.05 15.76
C ARG A 10 -16.25 -24.72 16.17
N PHE A 11 -15.48 -25.20 15.21
CA PHE A 11 -14.06 -25.41 15.43
C PHE A 11 -13.40 -24.02 15.46
N SER A 12 -13.33 -23.43 16.65
CA SER A 12 -12.32 -22.44 16.98
C SER A 12 -10.98 -23.15 16.92
N THR A 13 -10.29 -23.09 15.79
CA THR A 13 -8.85 -23.29 15.82
C THR A 13 -8.28 -22.10 16.59
N LYS A 14 -8.04 -22.29 17.89
CA LYS A 14 -7.02 -21.55 18.62
C LYS A 14 -5.70 -21.89 17.93
N ARG A 15 -5.41 -21.25 16.80
CA ARG A 15 -4.02 -20.97 16.46
C ARG A 15 -3.54 -20.07 17.58
N ALA A 16 -2.49 -20.50 18.26
CA ALA A 16 -1.70 -19.61 19.08
C ALA A 16 -1.34 -18.42 18.17
N LEU A 17 -2.05 -17.31 18.36
CA LEU A 17 -1.57 -16.02 17.92
C LEU A 17 -0.22 -15.84 18.61
N ASP A 18 0.80 -15.52 17.82
CA ASP A 18 2.00 -14.91 18.37
C ASP A 18 1.57 -13.87 19.41
N ALA A 19 2.16 -13.96 20.60
CA ALA A 19 1.73 -13.29 21.82
C ALA A 19 1.98 -11.75 21.82
N SER A 20 1.72 -11.07 20.70
CA SER A 20 1.95 -9.64 20.50
C SER A 20 0.71 -8.81 20.17
N ILE A 21 -0.49 -9.41 20.03
CA ILE A 21 -1.74 -8.64 19.84
C ILE A 21 -2.68 -8.92 21.02
N LYS A 22 -2.67 -8.00 22.01
CA LYS A 22 -3.34 -8.17 23.31
C LYS A 22 -4.80 -7.67 23.38
N ASP A 23 -5.40 -7.20 22.28
CA ASP A 23 -6.75 -6.62 22.34
C ASP A 23 -7.73 -7.26 21.32
N PRO A 24 -8.75 -8.02 21.79
CA PRO A 24 -9.81 -8.58 20.95
C PRO A 24 -10.55 -7.54 20.09
N LYS A 25 -10.62 -6.27 20.55
CA LYS A 25 -11.29 -5.19 19.80
C LYS A 25 -10.58 -4.82 18.50
N LEU A 26 -9.26 -5.04 18.40
CA LEU A 26 -8.49 -4.69 17.20
C LEU A 26 -8.75 -5.65 16.02
N ILE A 27 -9.22 -6.87 16.29
CA ILE A 27 -9.49 -7.88 15.25
C ILE A 27 -10.79 -7.56 14.48
N GLU A 28 -11.71 -6.81 15.09
CA GLU A 28 -12.99 -6.40 14.49
C GLU A 28 -12.98 -4.98 13.90
N SER A 29 -11.85 -4.26 14.01
CA SER A 29 -11.75 -2.90 13.47
C SER A 29 -11.75 -2.87 11.93
N PRO A 30 -12.45 -1.91 11.30
CA PRO A 30 -12.41 -1.67 9.85
C PRO A 30 -11.03 -1.24 9.35
N LEU A 31 -10.10 -0.91 10.25
CA LEU A 31 -8.71 -0.56 9.92
C LEU A 31 -7.74 -1.75 10.04
N THR A 32 -8.24 -2.96 10.29
CA THR A 32 -7.44 -4.17 10.29
C THR A 32 -7.60 -4.93 8.97
N ASP A 33 -6.49 -5.24 8.32
CA ASP A 33 -6.53 -5.99 7.07
C ASP A 33 -6.50 -7.52 7.25
N THR A 34 -6.61 -8.26 6.14
CA THR A 34 -6.61 -9.73 6.13
C THR A 34 -5.30 -10.38 6.58
N PHE A 35 -4.26 -9.59 6.82
CA PHE A 35 -2.96 -10.05 7.34
C PHE A 35 -2.77 -9.69 8.81
N GLY A 36 -3.80 -9.16 9.48
CA GLY A 36 -3.75 -8.76 10.89
C GLY A 36 -3.01 -7.45 11.13
N ARG A 37 -2.72 -6.66 10.08
CA ARG A 37 -2.08 -5.35 10.24
C ARG A 37 -3.14 -4.32 10.60
N HIS A 38 -3.02 -3.72 11.78
CA HIS A 38 -3.88 -2.63 12.21
C HIS A 38 -3.30 -1.27 11.78
N HIS A 39 -4.11 -0.45 11.11
CA HIS A 39 -3.66 0.76 10.44
C HIS A 39 -3.88 2.02 11.29
N THR A 40 -2.85 2.43 12.03
CA THR A 40 -2.91 3.58 12.93
C THR A 40 -2.41 4.90 12.33
N TYR A 41 -1.97 4.88 11.06
CA TYR A 41 -1.31 6.03 10.43
C TYR A 41 -1.96 6.42 9.10
N LEU A 42 -2.63 7.58 9.09
CA LEU A 42 -3.25 8.17 7.91
C LEU A 42 -2.38 9.28 7.30
N ARG A 43 -2.18 9.25 5.98
CA ARG A 43 -1.57 10.35 5.22
C ARG A 43 -2.62 11.04 4.38
N ILE A 44 -2.79 12.35 4.53
CA ILE A 44 -3.75 13.13 3.76
C ILE A 44 -2.98 14.05 2.82
N SER A 45 -3.28 13.97 1.53
CA SER A 45 -2.81 14.92 0.53
C SER A 45 -3.78 16.09 0.48
N LEU A 46 -3.37 17.30 0.85
CA LEU A 46 -4.27 18.44 1.00
C LEU A 46 -4.49 19.23 -0.30
N THR A 47 -3.58 19.07 -1.26
CA THR A 47 -3.58 19.80 -2.53
C THR A 47 -2.78 19.03 -3.56
N GLU A 48 -3.03 19.26 -4.84
CA GLU A 48 -2.20 18.78 -5.95
C GLU A 48 -1.13 19.80 -6.37
N ARG A 49 -1.27 21.05 -5.90
CA ARG A 49 -0.36 22.15 -6.24
C ARG A 49 0.97 21.96 -5.53
N CYS A 50 2.05 22.28 -6.23
CA CYS A 50 3.39 22.36 -5.68
C CYS A 50 4.08 23.63 -6.20
N ASN A 51 4.88 24.27 -5.36
CA ASN A 51 5.74 25.41 -5.73
C ASN A 51 7.10 24.97 -6.31
N LEU A 52 7.42 23.67 -6.31
CA LEU A 52 8.58 23.07 -6.99
C LEU A 52 8.16 22.24 -8.22
N ARG A 53 9.14 21.86 -9.05
CA ARG A 53 8.97 21.02 -10.26
C ARG A 53 10.04 19.92 -10.33
N CYS A 54 10.17 19.16 -9.25
CA CYS A 54 11.27 18.23 -9.07
C CYS A 54 11.34 17.16 -10.17
N LEU A 55 12.52 16.89 -10.72
CA LEU A 55 12.71 16.04 -11.91
C LEU A 55 12.07 14.65 -11.79
N TYR A 56 12.15 14.04 -10.60
CA TYR A 56 11.60 12.70 -10.34
C TYR A 56 10.14 12.70 -9.88
N CYS A 57 9.52 13.87 -9.70
CA CYS A 57 8.18 13.98 -9.11
C CYS A 57 7.17 14.64 -10.05
N MET A 58 7.55 15.75 -10.70
CA MET A 58 6.64 16.58 -11.47
C MET A 58 7.27 17.02 -12.80
N PRO A 59 6.53 16.97 -13.93
CA PRO A 59 6.99 17.55 -15.21
C PRO A 59 7.34 19.02 -15.08
N ALA A 60 8.16 19.55 -16.01
CA ALA A 60 8.59 20.95 -15.98
C ALA A 60 7.40 21.92 -15.99
N ASP A 61 6.42 21.63 -16.83
CA ASP A 61 5.19 22.42 -16.99
C ASP A 61 4.17 22.20 -15.85
N GLY A 62 4.45 21.26 -14.94
CA GLY A 62 3.54 20.84 -13.89
C GLY A 62 2.59 19.73 -14.32
N VAL A 63 1.57 19.49 -13.50
CA VAL A 63 0.49 18.53 -13.79
C VAL A 63 -0.81 19.27 -14.04
N LYS A 64 -1.70 18.67 -14.82
CA LYS A 64 -3.07 19.18 -14.99
C LYS A 64 -3.78 19.08 -13.64
N LEU A 65 -4.15 20.23 -13.07
CA LEU A 65 -4.82 20.31 -11.78
C LEU A 65 -6.30 20.01 -11.93
N ASN A 66 -6.85 19.32 -10.95
CA ASN A 66 -8.29 19.17 -10.82
C ASN A 66 -8.95 20.52 -10.48
N PRO A 67 -10.18 20.76 -10.95
CA PRO A 67 -11.02 21.88 -10.49
C PRO A 67 -11.18 21.90 -8.96
N ASN A 68 -11.39 23.09 -8.39
CA ASN A 68 -11.47 23.25 -6.93
C ASN A 68 -12.61 22.43 -6.30
N ASP A 69 -13.75 22.29 -6.99
CA ASP A 69 -14.87 21.46 -6.53
C ASP A 69 -14.49 19.98 -6.45
N LYS A 70 -13.45 19.53 -7.18
CA LYS A 70 -12.95 18.16 -7.11
C LYS A 70 -11.90 17.95 -6.02
N ILE A 71 -11.54 18.96 -5.24
CA ILE A 71 -10.59 18.81 -4.12
C ILE A 71 -11.38 18.75 -2.80
N LEU A 72 -10.88 18.00 -1.83
CA LEU A 72 -11.45 17.96 -0.49
C LEU A 72 -11.41 19.35 0.16
N THR A 73 -12.58 19.82 0.59
CA THR A 73 -12.74 21.00 1.43
C THR A 73 -12.15 20.76 2.82
N THR A 74 -11.98 21.83 3.60
CA THR A 74 -11.46 21.73 4.97
C THR A 74 -12.40 20.95 5.89
N GLU A 75 -13.71 21.17 5.76
CA GLU A 75 -14.72 20.40 6.49
C GLU A 75 -14.66 18.91 6.15
N GLU A 76 -14.52 18.55 4.86
CA GLU A 76 -14.39 17.15 4.44
C GLU A 76 -13.09 16.52 4.96
N VAL A 77 -11.96 17.25 4.97
CA VAL A 77 -10.70 16.77 5.56
C VAL A 77 -10.89 16.47 7.05
N ILE A 78 -11.54 17.37 7.79
CA ILE A 78 -11.79 17.21 9.24
C ILE A 78 -12.74 16.03 9.48
N ARG A 79 -13.82 15.91 8.70
CA ARG A 79 -14.79 14.80 8.80
C ARG A 79 -14.12 13.45 8.55
N ILE A 80 -13.36 13.33 7.47
CA ILE A 80 -12.59 12.11 7.16
C ILE A 80 -11.60 11.81 8.30
N SER A 81 -10.89 12.82 8.80
CA SER A 81 -9.93 12.64 9.88
C SER A 81 -10.60 12.09 11.15
N ARG A 82 -11.74 12.65 11.56
CA ARG A 82 -12.52 12.15 12.71
C ARG A 82 -12.94 10.69 12.52
N LEU A 83 -13.46 10.35 11.34
CA LEU A 83 -13.86 8.98 11.02
C LEU A 83 -12.70 7.99 11.22
N PHE A 84 -11.52 8.29 10.66
CA PHE A 84 -10.36 7.41 10.82
C PHE A 84 -9.83 7.37 12.26
N VAL A 85 -9.84 8.49 12.98
CA VAL A 85 -9.36 8.54 14.37
C VAL A 85 -10.27 7.74 15.31
N ASN A 86 -11.58 7.84 15.13
CA ASN A 86 -12.56 7.04 15.87
C ASN A 86 -12.35 5.53 15.68
N GLU A 87 -11.86 5.12 14.51
CA GLU A 87 -11.59 3.72 14.18
C GLU A 87 -10.16 3.24 14.56
N GLY A 88 -9.34 4.10 15.17
CA GLY A 88 -8.03 3.74 15.73
C GLY A 88 -6.81 4.43 15.10
N VAL A 89 -6.99 5.37 14.17
CA VAL A 89 -5.86 6.20 13.70
C VAL A 89 -5.38 7.12 14.81
N THR A 90 -4.11 6.98 15.20
CA THR A 90 -3.49 7.84 16.21
C THR A 90 -2.57 8.89 15.60
N LYS A 91 -2.22 8.75 14.31
CA LYS A 91 -1.30 9.65 13.61
C LYS A 91 -1.84 10.09 12.26
N ILE A 92 -1.90 11.40 12.05
CA ILE A 92 -2.21 12.00 10.74
C ILE A 92 -0.98 12.73 10.21
N ARG A 93 -0.63 12.49 8.94
CA ARG A 93 0.38 13.26 8.23
C ARG A 93 -0.21 14.04 7.07
N LEU A 94 -0.06 15.35 7.13
CA LEU A 94 -0.45 16.29 6.08
C LEU A 94 0.65 16.41 5.02
N THR A 95 0.24 16.26 3.76
CA THR A 95 1.10 16.31 2.57
C THR A 95 0.34 16.99 1.42
N GLY A 96 0.79 16.85 0.18
CA GLY A 96 0.11 17.37 -1.00
C GLY A 96 0.86 17.00 -2.29
N GLY A 97 0.84 17.92 -3.24
CA GLY A 97 2.09 18.39 -3.84
C GLY A 97 2.93 19.04 -2.74
N GLU A 98 2.64 20.30 -2.40
CA GLU A 98 3.23 21.00 -1.26
C GLU A 98 2.12 21.54 -0.32
N PRO A 99 2.01 21.04 0.93
CA PRO A 99 0.95 21.47 1.85
C PRO A 99 0.98 22.96 2.17
N THR A 100 2.17 23.59 2.27
CA THR A 100 2.31 25.02 2.62
C THR A 100 1.76 25.99 1.57
N VAL A 101 1.37 25.49 0.39
CA VAL A 101 0.69 26.26 -0.67
C VAL A 101 -0.82 26.39 -0.37
N ARG A 102 -1.39 25.54 0.49
CA ARG A 102 -2.80 25.61 0.88
C ARG A 102 -2.99 26.69 1.94
N LYS A 103 -3.87 27.66 1.66
CA LYS A 103 -4.02 28.89 2.48
C LYS A 103 -4.52 28.63 3.89
N ASP A 104 -5.42 27.67 4.05
CA ASP A 104 -6.07 27.30 5.32
C ASP A 104 -5.37 26.13 6.03
N LEU A 105 -4.07 25.91 5.76
CA LEU A 105 -3.29 24.84 6.38
C LEU A 105 -3.27 24.95 7.91
N THR A 106 -3.03 26.14 8.45
CA THR A 106 -3.00 26.38 9.90
C THR A 106 -4.34 26.07 10.55
N ASP A 107 -5.45 26.45 9.90
CA ASP A 107 -6.81 26.17 10.38
C ASP A 107 -7.08 24.67 10.41
N ILE A 108 -6.63 23.93 9.38
CA ILE A 108 -6.72 22.46 9.35
C ILE A 108 -5.95 21.86 10.52
N VAL A 109 -4.70 22.28 10.76
CA VAL A 109 -3.91 21.76 11.89
C VAL A 109 -4.62 22.04 13.22
N ALA A 110 -5.10 23.26 13.42
CA ALA A 110 -5.83 23.64 14.64
C ALA A 110 -7.12 22.83 14.83
N ALA A 111 -7.84 22.54 13.75
CA ALA A 111 -9.05 21.71 13.80
C ALA A 111 -8.75 20.23 14.07
N LEU A 112 -7.68 19.68 13.47
CA LEU A 112 -7.22 18.32 13.74
C LEU A 112 -6.78 18.16 15.19
N ARG A 113 -6.12 19.17 15.77
CA ARG A 113 -5.64 19.13 17.16
C ARG A 113 -6.77 18.96 18.17
N LYS A 114 -7.99 19.40 17.81
CA LYS A 114 -9.22 19.27 18.61
C LYS A 114 -9.90 17.89 18.47
N ILE A 115 -9.38 16.98 17.64
CA ILE A 115 -9.95 15.63 17.52
C ILE A 115 -9.40 14.77 18.67
N ASP A 116 -10.31 14.26 19.49
CA ASP A 116 -9.98 13.34 20.58
C ASP A 116 -9.28 12.09 20.06
N ASN A 117 -8.35 11.53 20.84
CA ASN A 117 -7.54 10.34 20.50
C ASN A 117 -6.52 10.51 19.36
N LEU A 118 -6.51 11.64 18.64
CA LEU A 118 -5.42 11.93 17.70
C LEU A 118 -4.16 12.31 18.49
N GLN A 119 -3.12 11.48 18.45
CA GLN A 119 -1.91 11.69 19.23
C GLN A 119 -0.91 12.58 18.50
N THR A 120 -0.77 12.42 17.18
CA THR A 120 0.29 13.09 16.42
C THR A 120 -0.21 13.68 15.12
N ILE A 121 0.03 14.97 14.93
CA ILE A 121 -0.11 15.69 13.66
C ILE A 121 1.30 15.91 13.10
N ALA A 122 1.53 15.35 11.91
CA ALA A 122 2.80 15.48 11.21
C ALA A 122 2.62 16.18 9.86
N MET A 123 3.68 16.79 9.34
CA MET A 123 3.69 17.38 7.99
C MET A 123 4.92 16.94 7.21
N THR A 124 4.77 16.75 5.90
CA THR A 124 5.91 16.67 4.96
C THR A 124 5.85 17.83 3.99
N THR A 125 6.93 18.61 3.94
CA THR A 125 7.08 19.82 3.12
C THR A 125 8.43 19.81 2.40
N ASN A 126 8.55 20.57 1.31
CA ASN A 126 9.84 20.91 0.70
C ASN A 126 10.60 22.03 1.41
N GLY A 127 10.00 22.69 2.40
CA GLY A 127 10.68 23.66 3.26
C GLY A 127 10.78 25.10 2.73
N ILE A 128 10.43 25.38 1.47
CA ILE A 128 10.69 26.68 0.82
C ILE A 128 9.99 27.86 1.51
N VAL A 129 8.78 27.64 2.03
CA VAL A 129 7.94 28.67 2.68
C VAL A 129 7.92 28.46 4.20
N LEU A 130 8.65 27.47 4.71
CA LEU A 130 8.50 26.97 6.06
C LEU A 130 8.80 28.03 7.12
N THR A 131 9.82 28.85 6.91
CA THR A 131 10.21 29.91 7.85
C THR A 131 9.10 30.93 8.14
N ARG A 132 8.14 31.09 7.22
CA ARG A 132 7.02 32.02 7.37
C ARG A 132 5.81 31.42 8.08
N GLN A 133 5.68 30.10 8.09
CA GLN A 133 4.47 29.41 8.57
C GLN A 133 4.71 28.55 9.80
N LEU A 134 5.96 28.14 10.08
CA LEU A 134 6.23 27.11 11.08
C LEU A 134 5.83 27.51 12.50
N VAL A 135 5.99 28.78 12.88
CA VAL A 135 5.60 29.27 14.22
C VAL A 135 4.09 29.13 14.42
N ASP A 136 3.29 29.54 13.45
CA ASP A 136 1.83 29.44 13.53
C ASP A 136 1.36 27.99 13.47
N LEU A 137 2.01 27.15 12.66
CA LEU A 137 1.74 25.72 12.61
C LEU A 137 2.06 25.03 13.93
N GLN A 138 3.18 25.38 14.58
CA GLN A 138 3.53 24.86 15.90
C GLN A 138 2.47 25.24 16.94
N ARG A 139 2.07 26.52 16.97
CA ARG A 139 0.99 27.01 17.86
C ARG A 139 -0.35 26.32 17.62
N ALA A 140 -0.65 25.99 16.36
CA ALA A 140 -1.84 25.25 15.99
C ALA A 140 -1.81 23.76 16.43
N GLY A 141 -0.63 23.25 16.82
CA GLY A 141 -0.45 21.88 17.31
C GLY A 141 0.21 20.92 16.32
N LEU A 142 1.03 21.42 15.38
CA LEU A 142 1.87 20.56 14.54
C LEU A 142 3.02 19.96 15.36
N ASP A 143 2.99 18.64 15.57
CA ASP A 143 3.94 17.91 16.44
C ASP A 143 5.24 17.50 15.73
N MET A 144 5.16 17.12 14.44
CA MET A 144 6.31 16.57 13.71
C MET A 144 6.46 17.14 12.30
N ILE A 145 7.71 17.34 11.88
CA ILE A 145 8.01 17.80 10.52
C ILE A 145 9.02 16.91 9.80
N ASN A 146 8.75 16.68 8.51
CA ASN A 146 9.68 16.08 7.56
C ASN A 146 9.93 17.08 6.42
N ILE A 147 11.18 17.46 6.24
CA ILE A 147 11.63 18.39 5.21
C ILE A 147 12.29 17.57 4.10
N SER A 148 11.86 17.74 2.86
CA SER A 148 12.46 17.04 1.71
C SER A 148 13.60 17.87 1.16
N LEU A 149 14.82 17.33 1.19
CA LEU A 149 16.03 17.98 0.70
C LEU A 149 16.95 16.90 0.09
N ASP A 150 17.13 16.95 -1.23
CA ASP A 150 17.87 15.90 -1.96
C ASP A 150 19.34 16.25 -2.21
N THR A 151 19.83 17.41 -1.78
CA THR A 151 21.23 17.84 -1.97
C THR A 151 21.59 18.97 -1.01
N LEU A 152 22.84 18.98 -0.55
CA LEU A 152 23.41 20.07 0.24
C LEU A 152 24.11 21.11 -0.64
N LYS A 153 24.16 20.89 -1.96
CA LYS A 153 24.75 21.81 -2.95
C LYS A 153 23.67 22.68 -3.58
N LYS A 154 23.82 24.00 -3.50
CA LYS A 154 22.84 25.00 -3.96
C LYS A 154 22.50 24.83 -5.45
N GLU A 155 23.50 24.62 -6.29
CA GLU A 155 23.34 24.50 -7.74
C GLU A 155 22.58 23.22 -8.11
N LYS A 156 22.92 22.10 -7.45
CA LYS A 156 22.20 20.83 -7.63
C LYS A 156 20.74 20.94 -7.15
N PHE A 157 20.48 21.73 -6.10
CA PHE A 157 19.11 21.98 -5.63
C PHE A 157 18.28 22.68 -6.69
N GLU A 158 18.82 23.74 -7.30
CA GLU A 158 18.13 24.47 -8.38
C GLU A 158 17.88 23.56 -9.59
N TYR A 159 18.84 22.70 -9.92
CA TYR A 159 18.69 21.71 -10.99
C TYR A 159 17.58 20.69 -10.71
N ILE A 160 17.63 20.00 -9.56
CA ILE A 160 16.69 18.91 -9.24
C ILE A 160 15.27 19.42 -9.04
N THR A 161 15.09 20.62 -8.47
CA THR A 161 13.77 21.20 -8.15
C THR A 161 13.22 22.14 -9.22
N ARG A 162 14.08 22.59 -10.15
CA ARG A 162 13.84 23.64 -11.16
C ARG A 162 13.43 25.00 -10.58
N ARG A 163 13.80 25.26 -9.32
CA ARG A 163 13.50 26.49 -8.59
C ARG A 163 14.63 26.84 -7.62
N LYS A 164 14.80 28.13 -7.35
CA LYS A 164 15.68 28.61 -6.28
C LYS A 164 15.04 28.41 -4.91
N GLY A 165 15.87 28.41 -3.87
CA GLY A 165 15.41 28.46 -2.48
C GLY A 165 16.11 27.52 -1.52
N TRP A 166 17.24 26.92 -1.90
CA TRP A 166 18.07 26.09 -1.01
C TRP A 166 18.33 26.74 0.36
N GLU A 167 18.73 28.01 0.38
CA GLU A 167 18.97 28.78 1.61
C GLU A 167 17.73 28.81 2.52
N ARG A 168 16.54 28.98 1.94
CA ARG A 168 15.28 29.01 2.69
C ARG A 168 14.95 27.64 3.30
N VAL A 169 15.27 26.56 2.61
CA VAL A 169 15.08 25.19 3.12
C VAL A 169 16.01 24.96 4.31
N MET A 170 17.29 25.33 4.18
CA MET A 170 18.26 25.23 5.28
C MET A 170 17.85 26.08 6.49
N MET A 171 17.45 27.34 6.28
CA MET A 171 16.89 28.19 7.33
C MET A 171 15.62 27.58 7.96
N GLY A 172 14.80 26.88 7.18
CA GLY A 172 13.62 26.17 7.66
C GLY A 172 13.96 24.98 8.57
N ILE A 173 15.02 24.23 8.24
CA ILE A 173 15.56 23.16 9.09
C ILE A 173 16.05 23.76 10.41
N ASP A 174 16.83 24.84 10.34
CA ASP A 174 17.38 25.50 11.52
C ASP A 174 16.29 26.09 12.42
N LEU A 175 15.28 26.74 11.84
CA LEU A 175 14.13 27.22 12.60
C LEU A 175 13.37 26.08 13.27
N ALA A 176 13.18 24.94 12.59
CA ALA A 176 12.50 23.79 13.19
C ALA A 176 13.27 23.25 14.41
N LEU A 177 14.61 23.18 14.32
CA LEU A 177 15.46 22.79 15.44
C LEU A 177 15.35 23.80 16.59
N GLN A 178 15.40 25.10 16.30
CA GLN A 178 15.28 26.19 17.29
C GLN A 178 13.92 26.17 18.01
N LEU A 179 12.85 25.84 17.29
CA LEU A 179 11.50 25.71 17.86
C LEU A 179 11.33 24.41 18.67
N GLY A 180 12.35 23.54 18.75
CA GLY A 180 12.33 22.35 19.59
C GLY A 180 11.66 21.13 18.94
N TYR A 181 11.46 21.11 17.62
CA TYR A 181 11.01 19.90 16.95
C TYR A 181 12.03 18.78 17.14
N ASN A 182 11.60 17.66 17.73
CA ASN A 182 12.50 16.54 18.01
C ASN A 182 11.88 15.19 17.61
N PRO A 183 12.42 14.49 16.60
CA PRO A 183 13.48 14.94 15.69
C PRO A 183 12.93 15.80 14.54
N VAL A 184 13.75 16.72 14.03
CA VAL A 184 13.57 17.28 12.67
C VAL A 184 14.04 16.25 11.66
N LYS A 185 13.13 15.82 10.76
CA LYS A 185 13.46 14.79 9.77
C LYS A 185 13.81 15.41 8.44
N VAL A 186 14.95 15.03 7.87
CA VAL A 186 15.37 15.43 6.52
C VAL A 186 15.30 14.21 5.62
N ASN A 187 14.37 14.19 4.67
CA ASN A 187 14.23 13.09 3.72
C ASN A 187 15.02 13.42 2.44
N CYS A 188 15.91 12.50 2.04
CA CYS A 188 16.73 12.61 0.82
C CYS A 188 16.52 11.35 -0.04
N VAL A 189 16.05 11.52 -1.27
CA VAL A 189 15.97 10.43 -2.25
C VAL A 189 17.33 10.29 -2.92
N VAL A 190 18.03 9.19 -2.66
CA VAL A 190 19.38 8.97 -3.18
C VAL A 190 19.29 8.35 -4.58
N THR A 191 19.94 9.01 -5.53
CA THR A 191 19.96 8.68 -6.95
C THR A 191 21.41 8.61 -7.43
N ARG A 192 21.78 7.48 -8.01
CA ARG A 192 23.13 7.23 -8.53
C ARG A 192 23.50 8.23 -9.62
N GLY A 193 24.72 8.74 -9.58
CA GLY A 193 25.26 9.72 -10.52
C GLY A 193 24.63 11.11 -10.36
N PHE A 194 23.97 11.39 -9.23
CA PHE A 194 23.38 12.70 -8.97
C PHE A 194 23.74 13.24 -7.58
N ASN A 195 23.34 12.54 -6.52
CA ASN A 195 23.55 12.96 -5.13
C ASN A 195 24.07 11.83 -4.23
N ASP A 196 24.44 10.69 -4.82
CA ASP A 196 25.10 9.59 -4.13
C ASP A 196 26.48 9.99 -3.58
N ASP A 197 27.14 10.96 -4.21
CA ASP A 197 28.37 11.60 -3.70
C ASP A 197 28.17 12.38 -2.39
N GLU A 198 26.92 12.77 -2.07
CA GLU A 198 26.59 13.61 -0.90
C GLU A 198 26.08 12.79 0.30
N VAL A 199 26.00 11.46 0.21
CA VAL A 199 25.51 10.60 1.31
C VAL A 199 26.29 10.85 2.60
N CYS A 200 27.62 10.88 2.52
CA CYS A 200 28.47 11.16 3.68
C CYS A 200 28.37 12.61 4.16
N ASP A 201 28.07 13.57 3.29
CA ASP A 201 27.91 14.98 3.69
C ASP A 201 26.61 15.17 4.50
N PHE A 202 25.53 14.50 4.08
CA PHE A 202 24.29 14.43 4.84
C PHE A 202 24.46 13.71 6.19
N VAL A 203 25.28 12.66 6.25
CA VAL A 203 25.59 11.96 7.50
C VAL A 203 26.37 12.87 8.45
N LYS A 204 27.35 13.62 7.94
CA LYS A 204 28.11 14.61 8.72
C LYS A 204 27.20 15.65 9.37
N LEU A 205 26.11 16.07 8.71
CA LEU A 205 25.12 16.99 9.29
C LEU A 205 24.53 16.50 10.62
N THR A 206 24.46 15.18 10.84
CA THR A 206 23.94 14.59 12.08
C THR A 206 24.91 14.71 13.26
N GLU A 207 26.19 14.96 13.01
CA GLU A 207 27.19 15.18 14.07
C GLU A 207 26.91 16.51 14.77
N GLU A 208 26.58 17.55 14.02
CA GLU A 208 26.43 18.92 14.52
C GLU A 208 24.97 19.31 14.82
N LYS A 209 23.99 18.65 14.21
CA LYS A 209 22.57 19.00 14.34
C LYS A 209 21.74 17.79 14.78
N ASN A 210 20.73 18.03 15.61
CA ASN A 210 19.74 17.02 16.01
C ASN A 210 18.72 16.73 14.88
N VAL A 211 19.24 16.29 13.73
CA VAL A 211 18.45 15.90 12.57
C VAL A 211 18.44 14.39 12.40
N ASP A 212 17.27 13.86 12.02
CA ASP A 212 17.10 12.47 11.59
C ASP A 212 17.11 12.46 10.06
N VAL A 213 18.29 12.25 9.49
CA VAL A 213 18.53 12.21 8.04
C VAL A 213 18.09 10.86 7.50
N ARG A 214 17.11 10.87 6.60
CA ARG A 214 16.46 9.68 6.06
C ARG A 214 16.75 9.52 4.59
N PHE A 215 17.63 8.58 4.26
CA PHE A 215 17.87 8.18 2.89
C PHE A 215 16.75 7.27 2.39
N ILE A 216 16.19 7.61 1.24
CA ILE A 216 15.12 6.88 0.58
C ILE A 216 15.68 6.31 -0.70
N GLU A 217 15.54 5.00 -0.90
CA GLU A 217 15.88 4.40 -2.18
C GLU A 217 15.01 4.99 -3.27
N TYR A 218 15.64 5.46 -4.36
CA TYR A 218 14.92 5.79 -5.58
C TYR A 218 13.94 4.63 -5.89
N MET A 219 12.70 4.93 -6.24
CA MET A 219 11.65 3.93 -6.49
C MET A 219 10.78 4.32 -7.68
N PRO A 220 10.10 3.36 -8.34
CA PRO A 220 9.24 3.67 -9.48
C PRO A 220 8.07 4.55 -9.07
N PHE A 221 7.89 5.65 -9.78
CA PHE A 221 6.76 6.56 -9.57
C PHE A 221 6.21 7.00 -10.92
N GLY A 222 4.90 7.30 -10.98
CA GLY A 222 4.28 7.76 -12.22
C GLY A 222 4.99 9.02 -12.75
N GLY A 223 5.62 8.90 -13.93
CA GLY A 223 6.29 10.01 -14.61
C GLY A 223 7.79 10.18 -14.34
N ASN A 224 8.41 9.37 -13.47
CA ASN A 224 9.83 9.56 -13.12
C ASN A 224 10.83 8.82 -14.03
N LYS A 225 10.36 8.14 -15.10
CA LYS A 225 11.18 7.31 -15.99
C LYS A 225 12.14 6.42 -15.18
N TRP A 226 11.59 5.66 -14.24
CA TRP A 226 12.32 4.75 -13.38
C TRP A 226 13.34 3.89 -14.14
N GLU A 227 14.58 3.90 -13.64
CA GLU A 227 15.72 3.12 -14.15
C GLU A 227 16.39 2.45 -12.96
N MET A 228 16.51 1.11 -12.99
CA MET A 228 17.09 0.35 -11.89
C MET A 228 18.54 0.76 -11.59
N GLN A 229 19.30 1.14 -12.61
CA GLN A 229 20.70 1.56 -12.49
C GLN A 229 20.87 2.83 -11.65
N LYS A 230 19.83 3.67 -11.57
CA LYS A 230 19.83 4.90 -10.77
C LYS A 230 19.58 4.65 -9.29
N MET A 231 19.20 3.43 -8.91
CA MET A 231 18.99 3.06 -7.52
C MET A 231 20.33 2.83 -6.81
N VAL A 232 20.45 3.37 -5.60
CA VAL A 232 21.52 3.04 -4.65
C VAL A 232 20.90 2.22 -3.53
N PRO A 233 21.18 0.91 -3.44
CA PRO A 233 20.63 0.06 -2.38
C PRO A 233 21.11 0.49 -0.99
N TYR A 234 20.27 0.27 0.01
CA TYR A 234 20.59 0.52 1.42
C TYR A 234 21.94 -0.04 1.88
N GLN A 235 22.24 -1.30 1.58
CA GLN A 235 23.49 -1.94 1.98
C GLN A 235 24.71 -1.27 1.34
N GLU A 236 24.55 -0.68 0.16
CA GLU A 236 25.61 0.08 -0.49
C GLU A 236 25.85 1.41 0.25
N MET A 237 24.79 2.14 0.58
CA MET A 237 24.88 3.38 1.36
C MET A 237 25.51 3.14 2.74
N VAL A 238 25.13 2.06 3.44
CA VAL A 238 25.75 1.69 4.72
C VAL A 238 27.26 1.46 4.56
N LYS A 239 27.68 0.71 3.53
CA LYS A 239 29.11 0.48 3.26
C LYS A 239 29.87 1.77 2.96
N MET A 240 29.28 2.68 2.16
CA MET A 240 29.90 3.99 1.89
C MET A 240 30.12 4.78 3.18
N ILE A 241 29.14 4.76 4.10
CA ILE A 241 29.23 5.47 5.37
C ILE A 241 30.27 4.81 6.28
N GLN A 242 30.27 3.47 6.37
CA GLN A 242 31.21 2.73 7.20
C GLN A 242 32.67 2.87 6.78
N GLN A 243 32.95 3.16 5.50
CA GLN A 243 34.30 3.49 5.05
C GLN A 243 34.83 4.76 5.72
N ARG A 244 33.96 5.71 6.09
CA ARG A 244 34.33 6.97 6.75
C ARG A 244 34.08 6.96 8.26
N TRP A 245 33.06 6.24 8.72
CA TRP A 245 32.72 6.04 10.12
C TRP A 245 32.61 4.54 10.43
N PRO A 246 33.73 3.86 10.76
CA PRO A 246 33.74 2.41 11.00
C PRO A 246 32.78 1.94 12.09
N ASP A 247 32.52 2.77 13.11
CA ASP A 247 31.62 2.46 14.23
C ASP A 247 30.14 2.82 13.96
N PHE A 248 29.79 3.18 12.72
CA PHE A 248 28.40 3.38 12.31
C PHE A 248 27.63 2.07 12.44
N HIS A 249 26.60 2.07 13.31
CA HIS A 249 25.87 0.86 13.69
C HIS A 249 24.35 1.06 13.67
N SER A 250 23.62 -0.04 13.50
CA SER A 250 22.16 -0.05 13.51
C SER A 250 21.61 0.14 14.91
N LEU A 251 20.52 0.91 15.03
CA LEU A 251 19.72 1.02 16.24
C LEU A 251 18.54 0.04 16.22
N MET A 252 17.95 -0.20 17.39
CA MET A 252 16.72 -0.98 17.52
C MET A 252 15.55 -0.21 16.86
N ASN A 253 14.79 -0.92 16.03
CA ASN A 253 13.63 -0.35 15.34
C ASN A 253 12.33 -0.88 15.95
N GLY A 254 11.31 -0.04 16.00
CA GLY A 254 9.96 -0.46 16.35
C GLY A 254 9.33 -1.33 15.25
N PRO A 255 8.26 -2.08 15.57
CA PRO A 255 7.65 -3.04 14.64
C PRO A 255 7.18 -2.39 13.34
N ASN A 256 6.65 -1.17 13.40
CA ASN A 256 6.05 -0.46 12.26
C ASN A 256 6.96 0.65 11.71
N ASP A 257 8.22 0.73 12.17
CA ASP A 257 9.14 1.75 11.70
C ASP A 257 9.46 1.55 10.22
N THR A 258 9.22 2.59 9.43
CA THR A 258 9.44 2.57 7.99
C THR A 258 10.93 2.68 7.64
N SER A 259 11.72 3.28 8.52
CA SER A 259 13.15 3.51 8.34
C SER A 259 13.95 2.65 9.30
N LYS A 260 15.01 2.03 8.81
CA LYS A 260 16.02 1.37 9.64
C LYS A 260 16.96 2.43 10.21
N ALA A 261 16.89 2.67 11.51
CA ALA A 261 17.69 3.66 12.20
C ALA A 261 19.13 3.16 12.42
N TRP A 262 20.08 4.07 12.27
CA TRP A 262 21.52 3.89 12.44
C TRP A 262 22.11 5.14 13.09
N LYS A 263 23.26 4.99 13.73
CA LYS A 263 23.91 6.09 14.43
C LYS A 263 25.42 6.00 14.38
N ILE A 264 26.05 7.18 14.32
CA ILE A 264 27.47 7.37 14.61
C ILE A 264 27.59 7.61 16.13
N PRO A 265 28.47 6.89 16.85
CA PRO A 265 28.74 7.18 18.26
C PRO A 265 29.09 8.65 18.48
N GLY A 266 28.46 9.29 19.47
CA GLY A 266 28.69 10.71 19.79
C GLY A 266 27.94 11.73 18.92
N ALA A 267 27.36 11.34 17.78
CA ALA A 267 26.56 12.24 16.97
C ALA A 267 25.27 12.66 17.68
N ILE A 268 24.88 13.93 17.50
CA ILE A 268 23.65 14.49 18.09
C ILE A 268 22.43 13.84 17.45
N GLY A 269 22.37 13.87 16.12
CA GLY A 269 21.31 13.28 15.31
C GLY A 269 21.46 11.78 15.05
N GLN A 270 20.78 11.32 14.01
CA GLN A 270 20.82 9.93 13.55
C GLN A 270 20.53 9.81 12.05
N VAL A 271 20.77 8.62 11.50
CA VAL A 271 20.51 8.30 10.09
C VAL A 271 19.44 7.22 10.00
N GLY A 272 18.52 7.34 9.06
CA GLY A 272 17.50 6.34 8.78
C GLY A 272 17.53 5.91 7.32
N PHE A 273 17.28 4.63 7.05
CA PHE A 273 17.19 4.12 5.68
C PHE A 273 15.80 3.59 5.38
N ILE A 274 15.14 4.14 4.36
CA ILE A 274 13.85 3.69 3.87
C ILE A 274 14.09 2.78 2.66
N THR A 275 14.07 1.47 2.93
CA THR A 275 14.34 0.38 1.98
C THR A 275 13.11 0.04 1.12
N SER A 276 12.65 1.01 0.32
CA SER A 276 11.45 0.85 -0.51
C SER A 276 11.56 -0.30 -1.50
N MET A 277 12.76 -0.64 -1.96
CA MET A 277 12.97 -1.57 -3.09
C MET A 277 13.82 -2.79 -2.72
N SER A 278 14.86 -2.64 -1.90
CA SER A 278 15.77 -3.75 -1.57
C SER A 278 15.26 -4.68 -0.47
N GLU A 279 14.69 -4.10 0.60
CA GLU A 279 14.25 -4.82 1.80
C GLU A 279 12.93 -4.24 2.32
N HIS A 280 11.80 -4.64 1.71
CA HIS A 280 10.51 -4.01 1.97
C HIS A 280 10.00 -4.19 3.42
N PHE A 281 9.35 -3.15 3.96
CA PHE A 281 8.69 -3.13 5.29
C PHE A 281 7.18 -3.42 5.22
N CYS A 282 6.69 -4.09 4.16
CA CYS A 282 5.25 -4.27 3.96
C CYS A 282 4.57 -5.10 5.07
N GLY A 283 5.29 -6.03 5.69
CA GLY A 283 4.77 -6.93 6.72
C GLY A 283 4.19 -6.23 7.95
N SER A 284 4.71 -5.05 8.29
CA SER A 284 4.27 -4.23 9.44
C SER A 284 3.67 -2.87 9.02
N CYS A 285 3.31 -2.72 7.74
CA CYS A 285 2.80 -1.45 7.24
C CYS A 285 1.41 -1.13 7.83
N ASN A 286 1.35 -0.07 8.64
CA ASN A 286 0.14 0.45 9.28
C ASN A 286 -0.42 1.71 8.59
N ARG A 287 -0.06 1.95 7.32
CA ARG A 287 -0.31 3.22 6.61
C ARG A 287 -1.46 3.16 5.62
N LEU A 288 -2.31 4.18 5.67
CA LEU A 288 -3.35 4.49 4.69
C LEU A 288 -3.13 5.88 4.11
N ARG A 289 -3.67 6.15 2.92
CA ARG A 289 -3.52 7.44 2.25
C ARG A 289 -4.84 7.93 1.68
N ILE A 290 -5.15 9.21 1.89
CA ILE A 290 -6.18 9.97 1.19
C ILE A 290 -5.51 10.91 0.19
N THR A 291 -5.92 10.85 -1.07
CA THR A 291 -5.49 11.79 -2.11
C THR A 291 -6.22 13.13 -2.01
N ALA A 292 -5.76 14.17 -2.72
CA ALA A 292 -6.35 15.51 -2.62
C ALA A 292 -7.79 15.57 -3.15
N ASP A 293 -8.12 14.71 -4.10
CA ASP A 293 -9.47 14.51 -4.63
C ASP A 293 -10.32 13.55 -3.78
N GLY A 294 -9.79 13.06 -2.65
CA GLY A 294 -10.53 12.32 -1.63
C GLY A 294 -10.67 10.82 -1.87
N ASN A 295 -9.78 10.23 -2.67
CA ASN A 295 -9.68 8.79 -2.84
C ASN A 295 -8.83 8.14 -1.75
N LEU A 296 -9.35 7.05 -1.18
CA LEU A 296 -8.63 6.17 -0.27
C LEU A 296 -7.73 5.20 -1.06
N LYS A 297 -6.43 5.28 -0.77
CA LYS A 297 -5.38 4.34 -1.19
C LYS A 297 -4.87 3.54 -0.01
N VAL A 298 -5.06 2.23 -0.06
CA VAL A 298 -4.56 1.30 0.97
C VAL A 298 -3.09 0.90 0.76
N CYS A 299 -2.54 1.20 -0.42
CA CYS A 299 -1.14 0.99 -0.77
C CYS A 299 -0.68 2.11 -1.71
N LEU A 300 0.59 2.53 -1.59
CA LEU A 300 1.19 3.54 -2.47
C LEU A 300 1.23 3.09 -3.94
N PHE A 301 1.41 1.77 -4.17
CA PHE A 301 1.49 1.14 -5.50
C PHE A 301 0.19 0.44 -5.93
N GLY A 302 -0.90 0.63 -5.17
CA GLY A 302 -2.20 0.05 -5.51
C GLY A 302 -2.92 0.89 -6.56
N ASN A 303 -3.55 0.23 -7.54
CA ASN A 303 -4.41 0.89 -8.53
C ASN A 303 -5.86 1.01 -8.07
N THR A 304 -6.25 0.28 -7.02
CA THR A 304 -7.62 0.31 -6.50
C THR A 304 -7.78 1.49 -5.56
N GLU A 305 -8.78 2.31 -5.85
CA GLU A 305 -9.12 3.52 -5.12
C GLU A 305 -10.60 3.49 -4.78
N VAL A 306 -10.97 4.14 -3.68
CA VAL A 306 -12.37 4.36 -3.33
C VAL A 306 -12.57 5.83 -2.95
N SER A 307 -13.51 6.51 -3.61
CA SER A 307 -13.77 7.93 -3.40
C SER A 307 -14.59 8.16 -2.14
N LEU A 308 -13.94 8.59 -1.06
CA LEU A 308 -14.63 9.00 0.17
C LEU A 308 -15.31 10.35 0.00
N ARG A 309 -14.74 11.25 -0.80
CA ARG A 309 -15.35 12.54 -1.15
C ARG A 309 -16.73 12.34 -1.76
N ASP A 310 -16.82 11.51 -2.80
CA ASP A 310 -18.10 11.34 -3.51
C ASP A 310 -19.13 10.63 -2.64
N ALA A 311 -18.71 9.69 -1.78
CA ALA A 311 -19.58 9.06 -0.79
C ALA A 311 -20.12 10.08 0.23
N ILE A 312 -19.25 10.93 0.80
CA ILE A 312 -19.64 12.00 1.73
C ILE A 312 -20.65 12.96 1.08
N ARG A 313 -20.38 13.39 -0.16
CA ARG A 313 -21.23 14.33 -0.89
C ARG A 313 -22.55 13.74 -1.35
N SER A 314 -22.62 12.43 -1.51
CA SER A 314 -23.85 11.69 -1.81
C SER A 314 -24.71 11.44 -0.56
N GLY A 315 -24.28 11.90 0.61
CA GLY A 315 -25.02 11.75 1.86
C GLY A 315 -24.89 10.37 2.52
N CYS A 316 -23.84 9.60 2.23
CA CYS A 316 -23.59 8.33 2.93
C CYS A 316 -23.51 8.53 4.45
N SER A 317 -24.08 7.58 5.20
CA SER A 317 -23.99 7.56 6.67
C SER A 317 -22.56 7.25 7.13
N GLU A 318 -22.26 7.48 8.41
CA GLU A 318 -20.94 7.15 8.95
C GLU A 318 -20.71 5.63 8.94
N GLU A 319 -21.73 4.83 9.22
CA GLU A 319 -21.65 3.37 9.18
C GLU A 319 -21.31 2.84 7.77
N ASP A 320 -21.95 3.42 6.73
CA ASP A 320 -21.67 3.07 5.35
C ASP A 320 -20.25 3.46 4.94
N LEU A 321 -19.78 4.64 5.38
CA LEU A 321 -18.41 5.09 5.14
C LEU A 321 -17.40 4.17 5.82
N THR A 322 -17.66 3.77 7.07
CA THR A 322 -16.83 2.83 7.82
C THR A 322 -16.78 1.45 7.16
N ALA A 323 -17.93 0.92 6.71
CA ALA A 323 -17.99 -0.35 5.97
C ALA A 323 -17.20 -0.28 4.65
N LEU A 324 -17.29 0.83 3.94
CA LEU A 324 -16.56 1.07 2.70
C LEU A 324 -15.04 1.17 2.92
N ILE A 325 -14.60 1.81 4.01
CA ILE A 325 -13.20 1.81 4.45
C ILE A 325 -12.74 0.38 4.77
N GLY A 326 -13.51 -0.36 5.58
CA GLY A 326 -13.22 -1.75 5.92
C GLY A 326 -13.06 -2.65 4.69
N ALA A 327 -13.96 -2.52 3.72
CA ALA A 327 -13.88 -3.26 2.46
C ALA A 327 -12.67 -2.86 1.59
N ALA A 328 -12.20 -1.61 1.67
CA ALA A 328 -10.97 -1.18 1.01
C ALA A 328 -9.74 -1.77 1.72
N VAL A 329 -9.66 -1.63 3.05
CA VAL A 329 -8.54 -2.11 3.88
C VAL A 329 -8.40 -3.62 3.79
N GLY A 330 -9.50 -4.37 3.84
CA GLY A 330 -9.52 -5.83 3.68
C GLY A 330 -9.01 -6.31 2.31
N ARG A 331 -8.95 -5.45 1.28
CA ARG A 331 -8.37 -5.77 -0.03
C ARG A 331 -6.88 -5.41 -0.14
N LYS A 332 -6.28 -4.86 0.91
CA LYS A 332 -4.86 -4.52 0.92
C LYS A 332 -4.01 -5.78 0.76
N LYS A 333 -3.14 -5.80 -0.24
CA LYS A 333 -2.23 -6.93 -0.49
C LYS A 333 -1.15 -7.04 0.59
N LYS A 334 -0.57 -8.23 0.76
CA LYS A 334 0.54 -8.48 1.70
C LYS A 334 1.73 -7.54 1.44
N GLN A 335 2.10 -7.40 0.18
CA GLN A 335 3.17 -6.53 -0.30
C GLN A 335 2.83 -6.00 -1.70
N HIS A 336 3.53 -4.95 -2.14
CA HIS A 336 3.42 -4.50 -3.52
C HIS A 336 4.03 -5.55 -4.46
N ALA A 337 3.65 -5.49 -5.73
CA ALA A 337 4.19 -6.39 -6.74
C ALA A 337 5.68 -6.04 -6.96
N GLY A 338 6.55 -7.05 -7.04
CA GLY A 338 7.99 -6.86 -7.23
C GLY A 338 8.32 -6.31 -8.62
N VAL A 339 9.55 -5.83 -8.79
CA VAL A 339 10.05 -5.21 -10.04
C VAL A 339 9.89 -6.10 -11.29
N ASN A 340 9.68 -7.40 -11.12
CA ASN A 340 9.44 -8.36 -12.22
C ASN A 340 7.98 -8.48 -12.69
N SER A 341 7.05 -7.68 -12.17
CA SER A 341 5.64 -7.73 -12.56
C SER A 341 5.23 -6.49 -13.36
N SER A 342 5.62 -6.51 -14.64
CA SER A 342 5.01 -5.80 -15.78
C SER A 342 4.00 -4.68 -15.43
N PHE A 343 4.51 -3.46 -15.24
CA PHE A 343 3.72 -2.24 -15.40
C PHE A 343 3.36 -2.06 -16.88
N LYS A 344 2.29 -2.71 -17.35
CA LYS A 344 1.65 -2.31 -18.61
C LYS A 344 0.76 -1.10 -18.34
N SER A 345 1.36 0.08 -18.40
CA SER A 345 0.64 1.28 -18.81
C SER A 345 0.87 1.44 -20.30
N THR A 346 -0.19 1.34 -21.11
CA THR A 346 -0.21 1.96 -22.44
C THR A 346 -1.64 2.07 -22.97
N HIS A 347 -2.03 3.34 -23.12
CA HIS A 347 -2.84 3.93 -24.19
C HIS A 347 -3.63 3.02 -25.15
N LEU A 348 -4.91 3.38 -25.28
CA LEU A 348 -5.77 3.27 -26.47
C LEU A 348 -5.02 3.16 -27.81
N ARG A 349 -5.36 2.14 -28.61
CA ARG A 349 -5.63 2.24 -30.05
C ARG A 349 -6.39 1.01 -30.55
N SER A 350 -7.31 1.29 -31.46
CA SER A 350 -8.24 0.41 -32.19
C SER A 350 -7.58 -0.38 -33.33
N LEU A 351 -8.37 -1.30 -33.92
CA LEU A 351 -8.30 -2.00 -35.23
C LEU A 351 -8.26 -3.54 -35.03
N HIS A 352 -9.37 -4.29 -35.21
CA HIS A 352 -10.01 -4.81 -36.44
C HIS A 352 -9.36 -6.07 -37.06
N TYR A 353 -10.13 -7.18 -37.03
CA TYR A 353 -10.34 -8.25 -38.04
C TYR A 353 -9.16 -9.18 -38.44
N ASN A 354 -9.24 -10.48 -38.79
CA ASN A 354 -10.07 -11.69 -38.56
C ASN A 354 -9.23 -12.88 -39.19
N PRO A 355 -9.70 -14.13 -39.44
CA PRO A 355 -9.09 -15.35 -38.90
C PRO A 355 -8.62 -16.39 -39.96
N GLY A 356 -8.02 -17.49 -39.52
CA GLY A 356 -7.87 -18.74 -40.29
C GLY A 356 -7.26 -19.86 -39.42
N SER A 357 -8.00 -20.92 -39.03
CA SER A 357 -8.20 -22.20 -39.76
C SER A 357 -6.88 -23.00 -39.86
N LEU A 358 -6.70 -24.30 -39.62
CA LEU A 358 -7.52 -25.52 -39.49
C LEU A 358 -6.57 -26.60 -38.90
N SER A 359 -6.92 -27.31 -37.82
CA SER A 359 -7.25 -28.76 -37.76
C SER A 359 -6.34 -29.76 -38.49
N HIS A 360 -5.90 -30.80 -37.78
CA HIS A 360 -5.86 -32.26 -38.13
C HIS A 360 -4.82 -32.95 -37.20
N LEU A 361 -4.90 -34.20 -36.75
CA LEU A 361 -5.98 -35.16 -36.44
C LEU A 361 -5.28 -36.47 -35.95
N TYR A 362 -5.96 -37.21 -35.05
CA TYR A 362 -5.79 -38.64 -34.68
C TYR A 362 -4.50 -39.08 -33.96
N GLY A 363 -4.51 -40.00 -32.97
CA GLY A 363 -5.57 -40.87 -32.45
C GLY A 363 -5.06 -41.87 -31.40
N ASN A 364 -6.01 -42.68 -30.90
CA ASN A 364 -5.88 -43.99 -30.21
C ASN A 364 -5.64 -44.05 -28.68
N ILE A 365 -6.77 -44.02 -27.97
CA ILE A 365 -7.31 -45.02 -27.01
C ILE A 365 -6.35 -46.12 -26.49
N ALA A 366 -6.19 -46.19 -25.16
CA ALA A 366 -6.29 -47.44 -24.39
C ALA A 366 -6.69 -47.15 -22.93
N MET A 367 -7.68 -47.90 -22.45
CA MET A 367 -8.22 -47.86 -21.09
C MET A 367 -7.15 -48.25 -20.06
N HIS A 368 -7.02 -47.49 -18.96
CA HIS A 368 -6.50 -48.03 -17.71
C HIS A 368 -7.14 -47.32 -16.50
N SER A 369 -7.97 -48.10 -15.78
CA SER A 369 -8.37 -47.95 -14.37
C SER A 369 -8.83 -46.57 -13.87
N LEU A 370 -10.14 -46.34 -13.88
CA LEU A 370 -10.78 -45.36 -13.00
C LEU A 370 -10.68 -45.84 -11.55
N ARG A 371 -9.74 -45.31 -10.77
CA ARG A 371 -9.78 -45.44 -9.30
C ARG A 371 -10.75 -44.41 -8.73
N PHE A 372 -11.88 -44.88 -8.22
CA PHE A 372 -12.74 -44.12 -7.32
C PHE A 372 -12.16 -44.22 -5.90
N TYR A 373 -11.55 -43.15 -5.39
CA TYR A 373 -11.26 -43.06 -3.96
C TYR A 373 -12.49 -42.46 -3.26
N SER A 374 -13.30 -43.34 -2.68
CA SER A 374 -14.06 -43.00 -1.46
C SER A 374 -13.04 -42.99 -0.33
N SER A 375 -12.88 -41.87 0.36
CA SER A 375 -11.99 -41.78 1.52
C SER A 375 -12.61 -42.50 2.70
N GLU A 376 -12.33 -43.79 2.85
CA GLU A 376 -12.34 -44.44 4.17
C GLU A 376 -11.23 -43.81 5.02
N ILE A 377 -11.61 -43.40 6.23
CA ILE A 377 -10.73 -42.75 7.20
C ILE A 377 -9.75 -43.80 7.73
N SER A 378 -8.57 -43.87 7.12
CA SER A 378 -7.44 -44.61 7.67
C SER A 378 -6.85 -43.85 8.86
N LYS A 379 -6.76 -44.54 10.00
CA LYS A 379 -6.12 -44.09 11.24
C LYS A 379 -4.59 -44.03 11.04
N GLN A 380 -4.10 -42.97 10.41
CA GLN A 380 -2.75 -42.38 10.49
C GLN A 380 -2.54 -41.60 9.19
N GLN A 381 -2.78 -40.29 9.18
CA GLN A 381 -2.39 -39.47 8.02
C GLN A 381 -1.85 -38.12 8.48
N GLN A 382 -0.53 -38.06 8.59
CA GLN A 382 0.22 -36.83 8.53
C GLN A 382 -0.10 -36.15 7.19
N LEU A 383 -0.49 -34.88 7.24
CA LEU A 383 -0.85 -34.12 6.05
C LEU A 383 0.40 -33.96 5.17
N THR A 384 0.28 -34.26 3.86
CA THR A 384 1.43 -34.23 2.93
C THR A 384 2.08 -32.86 2.76
N HIS A 385 1.39 -31.79 3.14
CA HIS A 385 1.82 -30.40 3.06
C HIS A 385 2.33 -29.87 4.41
N VAL A 386 2.65 -30.76 5.34
CA VAL A 386 3.14 -30.44 6.68
C VAL A 386 4.46 -31.18 6.88
N ASP A 387 5.53 -30.44 7.16
CA ASP A 387 6.84 -31.01 7.43
C ASP A 387 6.90 -31.72 8.79
N GLU A 388 8.05 -32.33 9.10
CA GLU A 388 8.30 -33.07 10.35
C GLU A 388 8.12 -32.19 11.61
N GLN A 389 8.14 -30.88 11.46
CA GLN A 389 8.00 -29.89 12.55
C GLN A 389 6.56 -29.35 12.64
N GLY A 390 5.62 -29.85 11.83
CA GLY A 390 4.24 -29.39 11.85
C GLY A 390 3.99 -28.10 11.05
N LYS A 391 4.98 -27.62 10.28
CA LYS A 391 4.88 -26.38 9.50
C LYS A 391 4.45 -26.67 8.06
N ALA A 392 3.64 -25.77 7.52
CA ALA A 392 3.15 -25.90 6.15
C ALA A 392 4.30 -25.74 5.14
N SER A 393 4.47 -26.74 4.27
CA SER A 393 5.50 -26.78 3.22
C SER A 393 4.88 -27.14 1.87
N MET A 394 5.50 -26.67 0.79
CA MET A 394 5.09 -27.03 -0.56
C MET A 394 5.55 -28.46 -0.86
N VAL A 395 4.63 -29.29 -1.35
CA VAL A 395 4.93 -30.69 -1.69
C VAL A 395 5.71 -30.75 -2.99
N ASP A 396 6.93 -31.29 -2.98
CA ASP A 396 7.66 -31.52 -4.24
C ASP A 396 6.91 -32.51 -5.14
N VAL A 397 6.72 -32.14 -6.39
CA VAL A 397 6.04 -32.95 -7.42
C VAL A 397 6.94 -33.22 -8.63
N THR A 398 8.22 -32.89 -8.57
CA THR A 398 9.18 -33.01 -9.69
C THR A 398 9.24 -34.43 -10.27
N ASN A 399 9.19 -35.45 -9.40
CA ASN A 399 9.25 -36.86 -9.79
C ASN A 399 7.89 -37.50 -10.08
N LYS A 400 6.81 -36.71 -10.17
CA LYS A 400 5.47 -37.25 -10.44
C LYS A 400 5.21 -37.30 -11.93
N ASP A 401 4.67 -38.43 -12.39
CA ASP A 401 4.23 -38.59 -13.76
C ASP A 401 3.13 -37.58 -14.13
N ILE A 402 3.25 -36.99 -15.32
CA ILE A 402 2.22 -36.14 -15.89
C ILE A 402 0.99 -37.00 -16.16
N THR A 403 -0.12 -36.66 -15.52
CA THR A 403 -1.39 -37.39 -15.64
C THR A 403 -2.51 -36.45 -16.07
N ILE A 404 -3.38 -36.93 -16.95
CA ILE A 404 -4.59 -36.18 -17.34
C ILE A 404 -5.64 -36.38 -16.25
N ARG A 405 -6.13 -35.27 -15.69
CA ARG A 405 -7.10 -35.28 -14.59
C ARG A 405 -8.28 -34.37 -14.92
N HIS A 406 -9.46 -34.76 -14.45
CA HIS A 406 -10.67 -33.97 -14.55
C HIS A 406 -11.22 -33.67 -13.16
N ALA A 407 -11.54 -32.40 -12.89
CA ALA A 407 -12.13 -31.96 -11.64
C ALA A 407 -13.43 -31.19 -11.93
N SER A 408 -14.50 -31.50 -11.18
CA SER A 408 -15.82 -30.88 -11.33
C SER A 408 -16.34 -30.38 -9.99
N ALA A 409 -16.86 -29.16 -9.97
CA ALA A 409 -17.54 -28.57 -8.81
C ALA A 409 -18.87 -27.95 -9.22
N LYS A 410 -19.86 -27.97 -8.32
CA LYS A 410 -21.18 -27.36 -8.50
C LYS A 410 -21.57 -26.59 -7.24
N ALA A 411 -22.20 -25.44 -7.43
CA ALA A 411 -22.79 -24.64 -6.35
C ALA A 411 -24.19 -24.14 -6.77
N VAL A 412 -25.02 -23.82 -5.78
CA VAL A 412 -26.35 -23.23 -5.98
C VAL A 412 -26.40 -21.93 -5.20
N VAL A 413 -26.75 -20.83 -5.89
CA VAL A 413 -26.94 -19.51 -5.28
C VAL A 413 -28.43 -19.23 -5.21
N LYS A 414 -28.96 -19.01 -4.00
CA LYS A 414 -30.36 -18.64 -3.81
C LYS A 414 -30.48 -17.12 -3.82
N VAL A 415 -31.38 -16.61 -4.64
CA VAL A 415 -31.71 -15.18 -4.75
C VAL A 415 -33.22 -14.99 -4.61
N ASP A 416 -33.65 -13.79 -4.26
CA ASP A 416 -35.07 -13.48 -4.13
C ASP A 416 -35.78 -13.43 -5.49
N HIS A 417 -37.12 -13.48 -5.46
CA HIS A 417 -37.96 -13.49 -6.67
C HIS A 417 -37.77 -12.24 -7.55
N ARG A 418 -37.49 -11.07 -6.95
CA ARG A 418 -37.27 -9.83 -7.68
C ARG A 418 -35.98 -9.89 -8.49
N ILE A 419 -34.90 -10.41 -7.89
CA ILE A 419 -33.61 -10.60 -8.56
C ILE A 419 -33.71 -11.66 -9.65
N THR A 420 -34.39 -12.78 -9.41
CA THR A 420 -34.65 -13.82 -10.42
C THR A 420 -35.33 -13.23 -11.67
N LYS A 421 -36.35 -12.40 -11.47
CA LYS A 421 -37.05 -11.72 -12.56
C LYS A 421 -36.13 -10.78 -13.34
N LEU A 422 -35.34 -9.96 -12.64
CA LEU A 422 -34.39 -9.03 -13.26
C LEU A 422 -33.28 -9.74 -14.04
N ILE A 423 -32.80 -10.90 -13.57
CA ILE A 423 -31.82 -11.72 -14.30
C ILE A 423 -32.46 -12.30 -15.57
N LYS A 424 -33.69 -12.82 -15.47
CA LYS A 424 -34.43 -13.39 -16.61
C LYS A 424 -34.73 -12.36 -17.70
N GLU A 425 -35.08 -11.14 -17.30
CA GLU A 425 -35.41 -10.03 -18.20
C GLU A 425 -34.18 -9.23 -18.65
N ASN A 426 -32.98 -9.60 -18.20
CA ASN A 426 -31.73 -8.85 -18.41
C ASN A 426 -31.84 -7.36 -18.00
N GLY A 427 -32.69 -7.05 -17.02
CA GLY A 427 -33.04 -5.70 -16.57
C GLY A 427 -32.06 -5.08 -15.58
N LEU A 428 -30.89 -5.69 -15.37
CA LEU A 428 -29.88 -5.20 -14.44
C LEU A 428 -29.00 -4.15 -15.12
N LYS A 429 -28.77 -3.02 -14.44
CA LYS A 429 -27.92 -1.90 -14.93
C LYS A 429 -26.50 -2.31 -15.35
N LYS A 430 -26.03 -3.50 -14.94
CA LYS A 430 -24.69 -4.03 -15.22
C LYS A 430 -24.65 -5.06 -16.37
N GLY A 431 -25.77 -5.29 -17.08
CA GLY A 431 -25.85 -6.23 -18.21
C GLY A 431 -26.05 -7.70 -17.80
N ASP A 432 -25.72 -8.63 -18.70
CA ASP A 432 -25.95 -10.07 -18.54
C ASP A 432 -25.09 -10.67 -17.42
N VAL A 433 -25.71 -10.86 -16.26
CA VAL A 433 -25.06 -11.36 -15.05
C VAL A 433 -24.65 -12.83 -15.17
N LEU A 434 -25.35 -13.65 -15.96
CA LEU A 434 -25.01 -15.06 -16.11
C LEU A 434 -23.72 -15.21 -16.93
N THR A 435 -23.59 -14.44 -18.00
CA THR A 435 -22.35 -14.38 -18.80
C THR A 435 -21.19 -13.84 -17.97
N VAL A 436 -21.40 -12.77 -17.19
CA VAL A 436 -20.37 -12.23 -16.29
C VAL A 436 -19.94 -13.26 -15.24
N ALA A 437 -20.88 -14.00 -14.65
CA ALA A 437 -20.59 -15.06 -13.69
C ALA A 437 -19.79 -16.21 -14.33
N GLN A 438 -20.12 -16.57 -15.58
CA GLN A 438 -19.39 -17.60 -16.33
C GLN A 438 -17.94 -17.18 -16.59
N ILE A 439 -17.71 -15.94 -17.06
CA ILE A 439 -16.38 -15.38 -17.29
C ILE A 439 -15.59 -15.31 -15.98
N ALA A 440 -16.22 -14.84 -14.90
CA ALA A 440 -15.60 -14.76 -13.59
C ALA A 440 -15.16 -16.16 -13.08
N GLY A 441 -15.99 -17.18 -13.28
CA GLY A 441 -15.65 -18.57 -12.95
C GLY A 441 -14.44 -19.09 -13.74
N ILE A 442 -14.38 -18.82 -15.05
CA ILE A 442 -13.23 -19.19 -15.89
C ILE A 442 -11.94 -18.49 -15.42
N LEU A 443 -12.02 -17.19 -15.14
CA LEU A 443 -10.88 -16.42 -14.64
C LEU A 443 -10.44 -16.87 -13.24
N GLY A 444 -11.39 -17.22 -12.37
CA GLY A 444 -11.10 -17.76 -11.05
C GLY A 444 -10.32 -19.07 -11.13
N ALA A 445 -10.76 -20.01 -11.98
CA ALA A 445 -10.06 -21.27 -12.20
C ALA A 445 -8.62 -21.07 -12.70
N LYS A 446 -8.37 -20.10 -13.61
CA LYS A 446 -7.03 -19.76 -14.09
C LYS A 446 -6.11 -19.14 -13.01
N LYS A 447 -6.68 -18.61 -11.93
CA LYS A 447 -5.94 -17.98 -10.82
C LYS A 447 -5.88 -18.84 -9.57
N THR A 448 -6.19 -20.13 -9.67
CA THR A 448 -6.29 -21.02 -8.51
C THR A 448 -5.02 -21.03 -7.66
N SER A 449 -3.83 -21.08 -8.28
CA SER A 449 -2.54 -21.04 -7.58
C SER A 449 -2.22 -19.69 -6.92
N ASP A 450 -2.86 -18.61 -7.38
CA ASP A 450 -2.74 -17.28 -6.75
C ASP A 450 -3.64 -17.14 -5.52
N ILE A 451 -4.72 -17.93 -5.48
CA ILE A 451 -5.78 -17.86 -4.47
C ILE A 451 -5.53 -18.87 -3.34
N ILE A 452 -5.00 -20.06 -3.65
CA ILE A 452 -4.76 -21.14 -2.70
C ILE A 452 -3.26 -21.21 -2.38
N PRO A 453 -2.82 -20.89 -1.15
CA PRO A 453 -1.42 -20.98 -0.76
C PRO A 453 -0.83 -22.39 -0.97
N LEU A 454 0.43 -22.46 -1.41
CA LEU A 454 1.18 -23.70 -1.63
C LEU A 454 0.58 -24.62 -2.72
N CYS A 455 -0.41 -24.13 -3.48
CA CYS A 455 -0.94 -24.82 -4.65
C CYS A 455 0.01 -24.64 -5.84
N HIS A 456 0.34 -25.75 -6.51
CA HIS A 456 1.12 -25.71 -7.74
C HIS A 456 0.29 -25.06 -8.85
N ASN A 457 0.94 -24.29 -9.71
CA ASN A 457 0.31 -23.86 -10.95
C ASN A 457 0.22 -25.07 -11.89
N ILE A 458 -1.00 -25.54 -12.12
CA ILE A 458 -1.27 -26.67 -13.02
C ILE A 458 -1.73 -26.12 -14.38
N PRO A 459 -1.11 -26.53 -15.49
CA PRO A 459 -1.59 -26.18 -16.83
C PRO A 459 -3.04 -26.63 -17.04
N LEU A 460 -3.92 -25.68 -17.35
CA LEU A 460 -5.34 -25.95 -17.63
C LEU A 460 -5.58 -25.97 -19.14
N THR A 461 -5.91 -27.15 -19.69
CA THR A 461 -6.18 -27.30 -21.13
C THR A 461 -7.57 -26.77 -21.52
N LYS A 462 -8.58 -26.98 -20.66
CA LYS A 462 -9.95 -26.56 -20.92
C LYS A 462 -10.70 -26.31 -19.61
N ILE A 463 -11.48 -25.22 -19.58
CA ILE A 463 -12.33 -24.86 -18.44
C ILE A 463 -13.75 -24.69 -18.98
N ARG A 464 -14.71 -25.40 -18.39
CA ARG A 464 -16.13 -25.28 -18.73
C ARG A 464 -16.91 -24.86 -17.50
N VAL A 465 -17.45 -23.65 -17.54
CA VAL A 465 -18.38 -23.14 -16.53
C VAL A 465 -19.75 -23.05 -17.19
N SER A 466 -20.77 -23.62 -16.56
CA SER A 466 -22.17 -23.49 -16.98
C SER A 466 -22.96 -22.91 -15.83
N VAL A 467 -23.67 -21.82 -16.09
CA VAL A 467 -24.58 -21.19 -15.14
C VAL A 467 -25.98 -21.31 -15.73
N ARG A 468 -26.94 -21.71 -14.91
CA ARG A 468 -28.36 -21.77 -15.29
C ARG A 468 -29.17 -21.13 -14.18
N LEU A 469 -30.20 -20.42 -14.60
CA LEU A 469 -31.25 -19.96 -13.71
C LEU A 469 -32.31 -21.06 -13.71
N ASP A 470 -32.52 -21.69 -12.56
CA ASP A 470 -33.51 -22.74 -12.36
C ASP A 470 -34.92 -22.16 -12.13
#